data_AF-A0A535Q9F3-F1
#
_entry.id   AF-A0A535Q9F3-F1
#
_cell.length_a   1.000
_cell.length_b   1.000
_cell.length_c   1.000
_cell.angle_alpha   90.00
_cell.angle_beta   90.00
_cell.angle_gamma   90.00
#
_symmetry.space_group_name_H-M   'P 1'
#
loop_
_entity.id
_entity.type
_entity.pdbx_description
1 polymer ?
#
loop_
_entity_poly.entity_id
_entity_poly.type
_entity_poly.pdbx_seq_one_letter_code
_entity_poly.pdbx_strand_id
1 'polypeptide(L)'
;DVLDYVGTEGEVGKPIGHDILEGFATLPVMLASIDLEDDRRLSEHEAREIVEAVRNSNGPQQALDQARDHADAARSQLKGIGGGEAASALAALAGYVVSRKL
;
A
#
# COMPACT_ATOMS: atom_id res chain seq x y z
N ASP A 1 -3.32 1.21 2.65
CA ASP A 1 -1.85 1.15 2.78
C ASP A 1 -1.16 2.06 1.75
N VAL A 2 -0.47 1.58 0.71
CA VAL A 2 0.38 2.46 -0.15
C VAL A 2 -0.37 3.68 -0.71
N LEU A 3 -1.55 3.46 -1.29
CA LEU A 3 -2.39 4.53 -1.84
C LEU A 3 -2.85 5.55 -0.79
N ASP A 4 -2.90 5.17 0.50
CA ASP A 4 -3.26 6.08 1.59
C ASP A 4 -2.20 7.18 1.79
N TYR A 5 -0.98 7.00 1.25
CA TYR A 5 0.11 7.96 1.33
C TYR A 5 0.46 8.61 0.00
N VAL A 6 0.38 7.86 -1.11
CA VAL A 6 0.87 8.33 -2.43
C VAL A 6 -0.24 8.72 -3.41
N GLY A 7 -1.48 8.29 -3.16
CA GLY A 7 -2.61 8.63 -4.02
C GLY A 7 -3.11 10.04 -3.79
N THR A 8 -3.95 10.54 -4.69
CA THR A 8 -4.72 11.78 -4.50
C THR A 8 -6.10 11.48 -3.90
N GLU A 9 -6.75 12.46 -3.27
CA GLU A 9 -8.11 12.27 -2.72
C GLU A 9 -9.12 11.83 -3.80
N GLY A 10 -8.95 12.31 -5.03
CA GLY A 10 -9.78 11.90 -6.17
C GLY A 10 -9.56 10.45 -6.61
N GLU A 11 -8.35 9.92 -6.39
CA GLU A 11 -7.97 8.55 -6.72
C GLU A 11 -8.42 7.55 -5.64
N VAL A 12 -8.28 7.93 -4.37
CA VAL A 12 -8.56 7.05 -3.23
C VAL A 12 -10.03 7.15 -2.78
N GLY A 13 -10.70 8.28 -3.06
CA GLY A 13 -12.10 8.52 -2.66
C GLY A 13 -12.29 8.82 -1.17
N LYS A 14 -11.20 9.03 -0.44
CA LYS A 14 -11.13 9.43 0.98
C LYS A 14 -9.93 10.35 1.22
N PRO A 15 -9.89 11.11 2.33
CA PRO A 15 -8.71 11.88 2.70
C PRO A 15 -7.47 10.99 2.80
N ILE A 16 -6.34 11.51 2.33
CA ILE A 16 -5.03 10.86 2.43
C ILE A 16 -4.62 10.78 3.91
N GLY A 17 -4.00 9.68 4.31
CA GLY A 17 -3.52 9.51 5.69
C GLY A 17 -4.62 9.15 6.69
N HIS A 18 -5.75 8.63 6.18
CA HIS A 18 -6.84 8.16 7.01
C HIS A 18 -6.37 7.09 8.00
N ASP A 19 -5.49 6.19 7.58
CA ASP A 19 -5.01 5.09 8.41
C ASP A 19 -4.26 5.63 9.65
N ILE A 20 -3.42 6.67 9.47
CA ILE A 20 -2.72 7.35 10.58
C ILE A 20 -3.70 8.09 11.49
N LEU A 21 -4.71 8.78 10.93
CA LEU A 21 -5.72 9.49 11.71
C LEU A 21 -6.54 8.56 12.60
N GLU A 22 -6.76 7.32 12.15
CA GLU A 22 -7.43 6.26 12.93
C GLU A 22 -6.48 5.52 13.89
N GLY A 23 -5.18 5.83 13.87
CA GLY A 23 -4.17 5.21 14.75
C GLY A 23 -3.60 3.89 14.23
N PHE A 24 -3.73 3.61 12.93
CA PHE A 24 -3.17 2.42 12.30
C PHE A 24 -1.80 2.70 11.67
N ALA A 25 -0.74 2.15 12.26
CA ALA A 25 0.57 2.07 11.63
C ALA A 25 0.56 0.97 10.56
N THR A 26 0.34 1.32 9.30
CA THR A 26 0.37 0.38 8.17
C THR A 26 1.78 0.14 7.63
N LEU A 27 1.95 -0.83 6.73
CA LEU A 27 3.28 -1.26 6.26
C LEU A 27 4.18 -0.11 5.75
N PRO A 28 3.70 0.90 4.98
CA PRO A 28 4.52 2.04 4.59
C PRO A 28 5.16 2.78 5.78
N VAL A 29 4.46 2.89 6.90
CA VAL A 29 4.94 3.54 8.14
C VAL A 29 6.04 2.72 8.78
N MET A 30 5.78 1.41 8.94
CA MET A 30 6.74 0.47 9.54
C MET A 30 8.07 0.47 8.76
N LEU A 31 7.99 0.56 7.42
CA LEU A 31 9.15 0.58 6.53
C LEU A 31 9.81 1.96 6.44
N ALA A 32 9.08 3.05 6.70
CA ALA A 32 9.62 4.39 6.75
C ALA A 32 10.60 4.60 7.93
N SER A 33 10.64 3.65 8.89
CA SER A 33 11.48 3.75 10.11
C SER A 33 11.19 5.02 10.91
N ILE A 34 9.93 5.46 10.91
CA ILE A 34 9.45 6.58 11.72
C ILE A 34 9.10 6.04 13.09
N ASP A 35 9.70 6.64 14.12
CA ASP A 35 9.38 6.31 15.51
C ASP A 35 8.02 6.91 15.86
N LEU A 36 7.07 6.05 16.20
CA LEU A 36 5.74 6.43 16.67
C LEU A 36 5.59 5.89 18.08
N GLU A 37 5.26 6.77 19.01
CA GLU A 37 4.93 6.34 20.37
C GLU A 37 3.62 5.55 20.36
N ASP A 38 3.67 4.31 20.85
CA ASP A 38 2.48 3.48 21.05
C ASP A 38 1.48 4.15 22.01
N ASP A 39 0.19 3.91 21.79
CA ASP A 39 -0.94 4.33 22.62
C ASP A 39 -1.15 5.86 22.78
N ARG A 40 -0.46 6.69 21.99
CA ARG A 40 -0.73 8.14 21.94
C ARG A 40 -1.70 8.50 20.81
N ARG A 41 -2.78 9.21 21.15
CA ARG A 41 -3.66 9.81 20.14
C ARG A 41 -2.95 10.98 19.45
N LEU A 42 -2.72 10.86 18.15
CA LEU A 42 -2.18 11.94 17.33
C LEU A 42 -3.21 13.04 17.11
N SER A 43 -2.77 14.29 17.12
CA SER A 43 -3.56 15.39 16.55
C SER A 43 -3.60 15.26 15.03
N GLU A 44 -4.59 15.90 14.39
CA GLU A 44 -4.64 15.93 12.92
C GLU A 44 -3.39 16.57 12.30
N HIS A 45 -2.76 17.51 13.00
CA HIS A 45 -1.53 18.15 12.52
C HIS A 45 -0.37 17.16 12.51
N GLU A 46 -0.14 16.44 13.62
CA GLU A 46 0.90 15.41 13.72
C GLU A 46 0.66 14.27 12.73
N ALA A 47 -0.59 13.85 12.56
CA ALA A 47 -0.95 12.85 11.56
C ALA A 47 -0.56 13.30 10.14
N ARG A 48 -0.81 14.57 9.78
CA ARG A 48 -0.39 15.14 8.48
C ARG A 48 1.13 15.18 8.34
N GLU A 49 1.86 15.54 9.40
CA GLU A 49 3.33 15.53 9.39
C GLU A 49 3.89 14.12 9.18
N ILE A 50 3.31 13.12 9.85
CA ILE A 50 3.69 11.71 9.67
C ILE A 50 3.40 11.25 8.24
N VAL A 51 2.23 11.58 7.69
CA VAL A 51 1.87 11.22 6.31
C VAL A 51 2.85 11.80 5.31
N GLU A 52 3.24 13.07 5.47
CA GLU A 52 4.26 13.71 4.64
C GLU A 52 5.65 13.08 4.84
N ALA A 53 6.04 12.75 6.07
CA ALA A 53 7.30 12.06 6.34
C ALA A 53 7.35 10.67 5.69
N VAL A 54 6.27 9.89 5.79
CA VAL A 54 6.14 8.57 5.15
C VAL A 54 6.20 8.72 3.63
N ARG A 55 5.46 9.68 3.06
CA ARG A 55 5.45 9.96 1.62
C ARG A 55 6.84 10.27 1.07
N ASN A 56 7.65 10.99 1.83
CA ASN A 56 9.02 11.38 1.44
C ASN A 56 10.08 10.32 1.79
N SER A 57 9.68 9.20 2.41
CA SER A 57 10.57 8.08 2.74
C SER A 57 10.58 7.00 1.64
N ASN A 58 11.38 5.95 1.84
CA ASN A 58 11.34 4.75 1.00
C ASN A 58 10.20 3.78 1.38
N GLY A 59 9.46 4.05 2.45
CA GLY A 59 8.42 3.15 2.99
C GLY A 59 7.33 2.79 1.97
N PRO A 60 6.70 3.76 1.28
CA PRO A 60 5.71 3.46 0.25
C PRO A 60 6.26 2.62 -0.90
N GLN A 61 7.49 2.88 -1.35
CA GLN A 61 8.12 2.14 -2.44
C GLN A 61 8.40 0.69 -2.02
N GLN A 62 8.99 0.49 -0.83
CA GLN A 62 9.25 -0.85 -0.30
C GLN A 62 7.97 -1.65 -0.03
N ALA A 63 6.90 -0.99 0.44
CA ALA A 63 5.60 -1.63 0.60
C ALA A 63 4.99 -2.04 -0.75
N LEU A 64 5.18 -1.22 -1.80
CA LEU A 64 4.75 -1.56 -3.15
C LEU A 64 5.57 -2.73 -3.73
N ASP A 65 6.85 -2.83 -3.40
CA ASP A 65 7.69 -3.96 -3.81
C ASP A 65 7.23 -5.27 -3.13
N GLN A 66 6.87 -5.24 -1.85
CA GLN A 66 6.24 -6.40 -1.21
C GLN A 66 4.90 -6.78 -1.87
N ALA A 67 4.09 -5.81 -2.26
CA ALA A 67 2.85 -6.08 -3.00
C ALA A 67 3.13 -6.76 -4.35
N ARG A 68 4.18 -6.33 -5.08
CA ARG A 68 4.62 -6.95 -6.33
C ARG A 68 5.10 -8.38 -6.13
N ASP A 69 5.85 -8.64 -5.06
CA ASP A 69 6.29 -10.00 -4.71
C ASP A 69 5.09 -10.92 -4.44
N HIS A 70 4.06 -10.44 -3.74
CA HIS A 70 2.81 -11.18 -3.55
C HIS A 70 2.08 -11.44 -4.87
N ALA A 71 2.00 -10.45 -5.76
CA ALA A 71 1.39 -10.61 -7.08
C ALA A 71 2.14 -11.65 -7.93
N ASP A 72 3.46 -11.62 -7.92
CA ASP A 72 4.28 -12.60 -8.66
C ASP A 72 4.19 -14.00 -8.06
N ALA A 73 4.15 -14.12 -6.74
CA ALA A 73 3.89 -15.40 -6.06
C ALA A 73 2.51 -15.97 -6.48
N ALA A 74 1.46 -15.14 -6.48
CA ALA A 74 0.12 -15.54 -6.93
C ALA A 74 0.13 -16.01 -8.40
N ARG A 75 0.80 -15.28 -9.30
CA ARG A 75 0.95 -15.67 -10.71
C ARG A 75 1.71 -16.98 -10.87
N SER A 76 2.69 -17.25 -10.02
CA SER A 76 3.43 -18.52 -10.04
C SER A 76 2.53 -19.71 -9.69
N GLN A 77 1.62 -19.56 -8.72
CA GLN A 77 0.67 -20.61 -8.34
C GLN A 77 -0.29 -20.97 -9.48
N LEU A 78 -0.69 -19.99 -10.31
CA LEU A 78 -1.57 -20.22 -11.46
C LEU A 78 -0.96 -21.17 -12.52
N LYS A 79 0.36 -21.29 -12.58
CA LYS A 79 1.04 -22.23 -13.49
C LYS A 79 0.66 -23.69 -13.22
N GLY A 80 0.28 -24.03 -11.98
CA GLY A 80 -0.12 -25.38 -11.58
C GLY A 80 -1.55 -25.77 -11.96
N ILE A 81 -2.40 -24.81 -12.34
CA ILE A 81 -3.84 -25.03 -12.60
C ILE A 81 -4.10 -25.41 -14.07
N GLY A 82 -3.05 -25.41 -14.90
CA GLY A 82 -3.16 -25.56 -16.35
C GLY A 82 -3.50 -24.23 -17.04
N GLY A 83 -3.04 -24.10 -18.29
CA GLY A 83 -3.35 -22.91 -19.08
C GLY A 83 -4.85 -22.76 -19.37
N GLY A 84 -5.30 -21.55 -19.65
CA GLY A 84 -6.69 -21.27 -20.01
C GLY A 84 -7.03 -19.80 -19.84
N GLU A 85 -8.23 -19.43 -20.28
CA GLU A 85 -8.73 -18.05 -20.22
C GLU A 85 -8.83 -17.56 -18.77
N ALA A 86 -9.40 -18.36 -17.87
CA ALA A 86 -9.54 -18.01 -16.46
C ALA A 86 -8.18 -17.80 -15.77
N ALA A 87 -7.21 -18.70 -15.98
CA ALA A 87 -5.87 -18.56 -15.43
C ALA A 87 -5.15 -17.31 -15.97
N SER A 88 -5.34 -17.00 -17.26
CA SER A 88 -4.78 -15.80 -17.88
C SER A 88 -5.42 -14.52 -17.32
N ALA A 89 -6.74 -14.52 -17.13
CA ALA A 89 -7.47 -13.39 -16.55
C ALA A 89 -7.03 -13.12 -15.10
N LEU A 90 -6.87 -14.16 -14.28
CA LEU A 90 -6.37 -14.03 -12.91
C LEU A 90 -4.92 -13.53 -12.88
N ALA A 91 -4.06 -14.01 -13.77
CA ALA A 91 -2.68 -13.56 -13.86
C ALA A 91 -2.59 -12.07 -14.28
N ALA A 92 -3.46 -11.64 -15.20
CA ALA A 92 -3.57 -10.23 -15.60
C ALA A 92 -4.10 -9.36 -14.45
N LEU A 93 -5.12 -9.83 -13.72
CA LEU A 93 -5.67 -9.14 -12.56
C LEU A 93 -4.62 -8.96 -11.46
N ALA A 94 -3.82 -10.00 -11.16
CA ALA A 94 -2.75 -9.93 -10.17
C ALA A 94 -1.70 -8.87 -10.53
N GLY A 95 -1.32 -8.75 -11.81
CA GLY A 95 -0.43 -7.67 -12.27
C GLY A 95 -1.10 -6.30 -12.17
N TYR A 96 -2.35 -6.20 -12.60
CA TYR A 96 -3.11 -4.94 -12.61
C TYR A 96 -3.25 -4.31 -11.23
N VAL A 97 -3.55 -5.09 -10.18
CA VAL A 97 -3.80 -4.55 -8.83
C VAL A 97 -2.57 -3.87 -8.22
N VAL A 98 -1.35 -4.25 -8.63
CA VAL A 98 -0.08 -3.66 -8.15
C VAL A 98 0.53 -2.65 -9.12
N SER A 99 0.02 -2.57 -10.35
CA SER A 99 0.53 -1.63 -11.37
C SER A 99 -0.34 -0.39 -11.53
N ARG A 100 -1.61 -0.44 -11.09
CA ARG A 100 -2.50 0.71 -11.23
C ARG A 100 -1.93 1.91 -10.46
N LYS A 101 -1.63 2.98 -11.19
CA LYS A 101 -1.75 4.32 -10.66
C LYS A 101 -3.22 4.67 -10.91
N LEU A 102 -3.97 4.92 -9.85
CA LEU A 102 -5.32 5.48 -10.01
C LEU A 102 -5.20 6.89 -10.56
#